data_AF-Q8VUR1-F1
#
_entry.id   AF-Q8VUR1-F1
#
_cell.length_a   1.000
_cell.length_b   1.000
_cell.length_c   1.000
_cell.angle_alpha   90.00
_cell.angle_beta   90.00
_cell.angle_gamma   90.00
#
_symmetry.space_group_name_H-M   'P 1'
#
loop_
_entity.id
_entity.type
_entity.pdbx_description
1 polymer ?
#
loop_
_entity_poly.entity_id
_entity_poly.type
_entity_poly.pdbx_seq_one_letter_code
_entity_poly.pdbx_strand_id
1 'polypeptide(L)'
;EYKKLCIEDGVEASKAVGVNWVTSPPTQFGTPSDYCNLRVLADTPTLKHVVVCTLCSCYPRPILGQSPEWYRTPNYRRRLVRWPRQVLAEFGLQLPPEVQVRVADSNQKTR
;
A
#
# COMPACT_ATOMS: atom_id res chain seq x y z
N GLU A 1 14.59 -6.08 15.21
CA GLU A 1 14.68 -7.14 14.18
C GLU A 1 13.46 -7.26 13.29
N TYR A 2 12.25 -7.59 13.77
CA TYR A 2 11.06 -7.73 12.89
C TYR A 2 10.73 -6.51 12.03
N LYS A 3 10.86 -5.28 12.55
CA LYS A 3 10.70 -4.05 11.73
C LYS A 3 11.61 -4.03 10.50
N LYS A 4 12.86 -4.47 10.63
CA LYS A 4 13.82 -4.53 9.50
C LYS A 4 13.34 -5.56 8.47
N LEU A 5 12.89 -6.73 8.95
CA LEU A 5 12.30 -7.76 8.09
C LEU A 5 11.11 -7.21 7.28
N CYS A 6 10.17 -6.49 7.90
CA CYS A 6 9.04 -5.90 7.18
C CYS A 6 9.50 -4.98 6.03
N ILE A 7 10.52 -4.16 6.26
CA ILE A 7 11.02 -3.17 5.29
C ILE A 7 11.73 -3.86 4.12
N GLU A 8 12.50 -4.91 4.39
CA GLU A 8 13.30 -5.63 3.40
C GLU A 8 12.48 -6.68 2.66
N ASP A 9 11.69 -7.48 3.39
CA ASP A 9 10.90 -8.59 2.88
C ASP A 9 9.51 -8.64 3.57
N GLY A 10 8.57 -7.90 2.99
CA GLY A 10 7.19 -7.87 3.47
C GLY A 10 6.47 -9.21 3.33
N VAL A 11 6.86 -10.04 2.36
CA VAL A 11 6.24 -11.35 2.13
C VAL A 11 6.61 -12.33 3.24
N GLU A 12 7.88 -12.37 3.62
CA GLU A 12 8.34 -13.16 4.77
C GLU A 12 7.73 -12.63 6.07
N ALA A 13 7.75 -11.31 6.29
CA ALA A 13 7.15 -10.71 7.48
C ALA A 13 5.66 -11.07 7.62
N SER A 14 4.90 -11.05 6.54
CA SER A 14 3.47 -11.37 6.52
C SER A 14 3.14 -12.77 7.08
N LYS A 15 4.07 -13.72 7.00
CA LYS A 15 3.88 -15.07 7.57
C LYS A 15 3.72 -15.04 9.09
N ALA A 16 4.39 -14.11 9.77
CA ALA A 16 4.29 -13.97 11.23
C ALA A 16 2.90 -13.53 11.71
N VAL A 17 2.07 -12.98 10.81
CA VAL A 17 0.66 -12.63 11.09
C VAL A 17 -0.33 -13.59 10.43
N GLY A 18 0.14 -14.79 10.03
CA GLY A 18 -0.72 -15.87 9.51
C GLY A 18 -1.14 -15.71 8.04
N VAL A 19 -0.57 -14.74 7.31
CA VAL A 19 -0.87 -14.53 5.89
C VAL A 19 0.36 -14.85 5.05
N ASN A 20 0.38 -16.05 4.47
CA ASN A 20 1.35 -16.42 3.46
C ASN A 20 0.80 -16.05 2.08
N TRP A 21 1.47 -15.12 1.39
CA TRP A 21 1.00 -14.57 0.11
C TRP A 21 0.92 -15.61 -1.02
N VAL A 22 1.61 -16.74 -0.88
CA VAL A 22 1.59 -17.84 -1.85
C VAL A 22 0.53 -18.87 -1.47
N THR A 23 0.51 -19.30 -0.21
CA THR A 23 -0.24 -20.49 0.23
C THR A 23 -1.50 -20.22 1.04
N SER A 24 -1.76 -18.99 1.46
CA SER A 24 -3.04 -18.64 2.10
C SER A 24 -4.19 -18.53 1.07
N PRO A 25 -3.99 -17.99 -0.14
CA PRO A 25 -5.01 -18.05 -1.19
C PRO A 25 -5.27 -19.48 -1.69
N PRO A 26 -6.52 -19.84 -2.07
CA PRO A 26 -6.87 -21.20 -2.51
C PRO A 26 -6.08 -21.72 -3.72
N THR A 27 -5.49 -20.83 -4.50
CA THR A 27 -4.69 -21.14 -5.70
C THR A 27 -3.34 -21.77 -5.39
N GLN A 28 -2.81 -21.65 -4.17
CA GLN A 28 -1.46 -22.10 -3.79
C GLN A 28 -0.29 -21.47 -4.57
N PHE A 29 -0.55 -20.42 -5.37
CA PHE A 29 0.48 -19.60 -6.03
C PHE A 29 0.24 -18.10 -5.83
N GLY A 30 -0.57 -17.72 -4.83
CA GLY A 30 -1.07 -16.37 -4.61
C GLY A 30 -2.31 -16.02 -5.42
N THR A 31 -3.00 -14.93 -5.06
CA THR A 31 -4.21 -14.54 -5.82
C THR A 31 -3.80 -14.09 -7.23
N PRO A 32 -4.60 -14.39 -8.28
CA PRO A 32 -4.27 -13.97 -9.64
C PRO A 32 -4.15 -12.45 -9.82
N SER A 33 -4.76 -11.67 -8.92
CA SER A 33 -4.85 -10.21 -9.01
C SER A 33 -3.94 -9.46 -8.04
N ASP A 34 -3.46 -10.09 -6.96
CA ASP A 34 -2.67 -9.43 -5.92
C ASP A 34 -1.21 -9.88 -5.88
N TYR A 35 -0.89 -10.98 -6.59
CA TYR A 35 0.47 -11.52 -6.71
C TYR A 35 1.09 -11.85 -5.34
N CYS A 36 2.41 -11.99 -5.30
CA CYS A 36 3.17 -12.44 -4.13
C CYS A 36 4.34 -11.52 -3.80
N ASN A 37 4.15 -10.19 -3.91
CA ASN A 37 5.22 -9.22 -3.71
C ASN A 37 4.75 -8.04 -2.84
N LEU A 38 4.45 -8.31 -1.57
CA LEU A 38 4.11 -7.29 -0.59
C LEU A 38 5.35 -6.47 -0.21
N ARG A 39 5.23 -5.15 -0.17
CA ARG A 39 6.21 -4.27 0.45
C ARG A 39 5.62 -3.49 1.62
N VAL A 40 6.35 -3.39 2.72
CA VAL A 40 5.96 -2.55 3.85
C VAL A 40 6.69 -1.21 3.75
N LEU A 41 5.93 -0.14 3.63
CA LEU A 41 6.45 1.22 3.60
C LEU A 41 6.52 1.77 5.04
N ALA A 42 7.73 1.89 5.57
CA ALA A 42 7.93 2.41 6.92
C ALA A 42 8.04 3.93 6.92
N ASP A 43 7.07 4.57 7.56
CA ASP A 43 7.14 6.00 7.89
C ASP A 43 8.25 6.30 8.91
N THR A 44 8.73 7.53 8.89
CA THR A 44 9.70 8.09 9.85
C THR A 44 9.24 9.50 10.27
N PRO A 45 9.88 10.16 11.25
CA PRO A 45 9.56 11.55 11.58
C PRO A 45 9.69 12.52 10.39
N THR A 46 10.43 12.15 9.34
CA THR A 46 10.69 12.99 8.17
C THR A 46 10.09 12.42 6.87
N LEU A 47 9.36 11.30 6.93
CA LEU A 47 8.79 10.62 5.78
C LEU A 47 7.42 10.02 6.10
N LYS A 48 6.41 10.37 5.30
CA LYS A 48 5.07 9.78 5.35
C LYS A 48 4.69 9.20 3.98
N HIS A 49 4.22 7.96 3.96
CA HIS A 49 3.74 7.31 2.74
C HIS A 49 2.21 7.41 2.61
N VAL A 50 1.75 7.41 1.35
CA VAL A 50 0.34 7.20 1.00
C VAL A 50 0.29 6.44 -0.32
N VAL A 51 -0.64 5.49 -0.45
CA VAL A 51 -0.68 4.55 -1.57
C VAL A 51 -1.89 4.80 -2.46
N VAL A 52 -1.73 4.61 -3.76
CA VAL A 52 -2.81 4.58 -4.77
C VAL A 52 -2.47 3.56 -5.85
N CYS A 53 -3.44 3.17 -6.65
CA CYS A 53 -3.22 2.53 -7.93
C CYS A 53 -3.84 3.40 -9.01
N THR A 54 -3.06 4.22 -9.69
CA THR A 54 -3.60 5.19 -10.65
C THR A 54 -4.27 4.51 -11.84
N LEU A 55 -3.76 3.33 -12.24
CA LEU A 55 -4.28 2.57 -13.37
C LEU A 55 -5.63 1.89 -13.09
N CYS A 56 -5.88 1.45 -11.85
CA CYS A 56 -7.12 0.77 -11.49
C CYS A 56 -7.43 0.86 -10.00
N SER A 57 -7.11 -0.20 -9.24
CA SER A 57 -7.49 -0.38 -7.84
C SER A 57 -6.68 -1.48 -7.15
N CYS A 58 -5.45 -1.75 -7.62
CA CYS A 58 -4.53 -2.69 -7.00
C CYS A 58 -4.40 -2.40 -5.50
N TYR A 59 -4.61 -3.42 -4.67
CA TYR A 59 -4.68 -3.26 -3.21
C TYR A 59 -4.18 -4.55 -2.55
N PRO A 60 -3.52 -4.52 -1.37
CA PRO A 60 -3.00 -5.71 -0.71
C PRO A 60 -4.11 -6.56 -0.06
N ARG A 61 -5.03 -7.10 -0.87
CA ARG A 61 -6.21 -7.83 -0.37
C ARG A 61 -5.91 -9.01 0.56
N PRO A 62 -4.86 -9.83 0.33
CA PRO A 62 -4.55 -10.95 1.21
C PRO A 62 -4.37 -10.55 2.68
N ILE A 63 -3.83 -9.36 2.96
CA ILE A 63 -3.55 -8.89 4.32
C ILE A 63 -4.49 -7.77 4.80
N LEU A 64 -5.09 -6.98 3.88
CA LEU A 64 -5.95 -5.82 4.23
C LEU A 64 -7.42 -5.94 3.79
N GLY A 65 -7.82 -7.03 3.13
CA GLY A 65 -9.20 -7.20 2.64
C GLY A 65 -9.55 -6.32 1.43
N GLN A 66 -10.85 -6.08 1.21
CA GLN A 66 -11.31 -5.35 0.02
C GLN A 66 -10.97 -3.86 0.07
N SER A 67 -10.63 -3.30 -1.09
CA SER A 67 -10.33 -1.86 -1.21
C SER A 67 -11.58 -1.01 -0.94
N PRO A 68 -11.44 0.13 -0.22
CA PRO A 68 -12.54 1.08 -0.04
C PRO A 68 -13.11 1.60 -1.37
N GLU A 69 -14.36 2.09 -1.36
CA GLU A 69 -14.97 2.70 -2.55
C GLU A 69 -14.18 3.92 -3.03
N TRP A 70 -13.86 4.85 -2.14
CA TRP A 70 -13.13 6.07 -2.48
C TRP A 70 -11.76 5.79 -3.13
N TYR A 71 -11.08 4.70 -2.73
CA TYR A 71 -9.79 4.29 -3.28
C TYR A 71 -9.88 3.95 -4.78
N ARG A 72 -11.02 3.37 -5.18
CA ARG A 72 -11.30 2.93 -6.56
C ARG A 72 -11.72 4.08 -7.48
N THR A 73 -12.13 5.23 -6.90
CA THR A 73 -12.68 6.33 -7.68
C THR A 73 -11.64 6.95 -8.62
N PRO A 74 -12.05 7.37 -9.83
CA PRO A 74 -11.18 8.16 -10.71
C PRO A 74 -10.67 9.45 -10.04
N ASN A 75 -11.44 10.02 -9.10
CA ASN A 75 -11.06 11.23 -8.37
C ASN A 75 -9.78 11.00 -7.54
N TYR A 76 -9.77 9.99 -6.68
CA TYR A 76 -8.61 9.69 -5.84
C TYR A 76 -7.37 9.38 -6.69
N ARG A 77 -7.56 8.53 -7.72
CA ARG A 77 -6.52 8.09 -8.65
C ARG A 77 -5.87 9.23 -9.43
N ARG A 78 -6.65 10.23 -9.85
CA ARG A 78 -6.13 11.40 -10.60
C ARG A 78 -5.39 12.38 -9.69
N ARG A 79 -5.91 12.60 -8.47
CA ARG A 79 -5.45 13.71 -7.63
C ARG A 79 -4.29 13.35 -6.72
N LEU A 80 -4.27 12.16 -6.13
CA LEU A 80 -3.31 11.85 -5.07
C LEU A 80 -1.85 11.98 -5.53
N VAL A 81 -1.52 11.52 -6.74
CA VAL A 81 -0.14 11.57 -7.24
C VAL A 81 0.37 12.99 -7.55
N ARG A 82 -0.52 13.97 -7.70
CA ARG A 82 -0.16 15.35 -8.07
C ARG A 82 -0.36 16.35 -6.95
N TRP A 83 -1.41 16.16 -6.14
CA TRP A 83 -1.78 17.03 -5.03
C TRP A 83 -1.96 16.22 -3.73
N PRO A 84 -0.94 15.46 -3.29
CA PRO A 84 -1.11 14.55 -2.16
C PRO A 84 -1.42 15.28 -0.86
N ARG A 85 -0.78 16.43 -0.58
CA ARG A 85 -1.04 17.19 0.65
C ARG A 85 -2.47 17.76 0.69
N GLN A 86 -3.00 18.20 -0.45
CA GLN A 86 -4.38 18.66 -0.54
C GLN A 86 -5.36 17.51 -0.31
N VAL A 87 -5.16 16.38 -0.97
CA VAL A 87 -6.02 15.19 -0.77
C VAL A 87 -5.94 14.69 0.67
N LEU A 88 -4.75 14.60 1.26
CA LEU A 88 -4.60 14.20 2.67
C LEU A 88 -5.30 15.17 3.64
N ALA A 89 -5.26 16.48 3.35
CA ALA A 89 -5.98 17.47 4.16
C ALA A 89 -7.50 17.28 4.12
N GLU A 90 -8.08 16.84 2.99
CA GLU A 90 -9.50 16.47 2.90
C GLU A 90 -9.85 15.24 3.76
N PHE A 91 -8.89 14.33 3.98
CA PHE A 91 -8.99 13.23 4.94
C PHE A 91 -8.71 13.66 6.39
N GLY A 92 -8.45 14.95 6.65
CA GLY A 92 -8.12 15.48 7.97
C GLY A 92 -6.67 15.24 8.40
N LEU A 93 -5.78 14.83 7.50
CA LEU A 93 -4.36 14.60 7.80
C LEU A 93 -3.49 15.73 7.22
N GLN A 94 -2.88 16.51 8.11
CA GLN A 94 -1.85 17.48 7.77
C GLN A 94 -0.50 17.07 8.37
N LEU A 95 0.56 17.34 7.63
CA LEU A 95 1.94 17.07 8.04
C LEU A 95 2.74 18.36 7.94
N PRO A 96 3.78 18.55 8.77
CA PRO A 96 4.69 19.67 8.62
C PRO A 96 5.23 19.76 7.18
N PRO A 97 5.47 20.98 6.67
CA PRO A 97 5.92 21.19 5.29
C PRO A 97 7.25 20.50 4.97
N GLU A 98 8.13 20.34 5.96
CA GLU A 98 9.44 19.70 5.87
C GLU A 98 9.38 18.16 5.82
N VAL A 99 8.29 17.54 6.27
CA VAL A 99 8.12 16.07 6.22
C VAL A 99 7.87 15.65 4.77
N GLN A 100 8.71 14.78 4.21
CA GLN A 100 8.51 14.26 2.86
C GLN A 100 7.21 13.44 2.80
N VAL A 101 6.33 13.78 1.85
CA VAL A 101 5.19 12.92 1.48
C VAL A 101 5.56 12.11 0.25
N ARG A 102 5.57 10.78 0.38
CA ARG A 102 5.86 9.86 -0.71
C ARG A 102 4.60 9.13 -1.13
N VAL A 103 4.12 9.44 -2.34
CA VAL A 103 3.03 8.69 -2.97
C VAL A 103 3.61 7.45 -3.63
N ALA A 104 3.07 6.28 -3.30
CA ALA A 104 3.39 5.03 -3.97
C ALA A 104 2.24 4.65 -4.92
N ASP A 105 2.57 4.51 -6.21
CA ASP A 105 1.62 4.04 -7.23
C ASP A 105 1.82 2.54 -7.47
N SER A 106 0.86 1.72 -7.06
CA SER A 106 0.86 0.26 -7.20
C SER A 106 0.46 -0.15 -8.63
N ASN A 107 1.25 0.28 -9.61
CA ASN A 107 0.98 0.12 -11.04
C ASN A 107 1.48 -1.21 -11.64
N GLN A 108 2.13 -2.06 -10.85
CA GLN A 108 2.69 -3.35 -11.29
C GLN A 108 2.28 -4.48 -10.32
N LYS A 109 3.14 -5.48 -10.11
CA LYS A 109 2.87 -6.66 -9.27
C LYS A 109 3.07 -6.43 -7.77
N THR A 110 3.71 -5.32 -7.37
CA THR A 110 3.86 -4.97 -5.95
C THR A 110 2.53 -4.53 -5.36
N ARG A 111 2.28 -4.94 -4.12
CA ARG A 111 1.20 -4.43 -3.28
C ARG A 111 1.76 -3.77 -2.04
#